data_AF-A0A970AW93-F1
#
_entry.id   AF-A0A970AW93-F1
#
_cell.length_a   1.000
_cell.length_b   1.000
_cell.length_c   1.000
_cell.angle_alpha   90.00
_cell.angle_beta   90.00
_cell.angle_gamma   90.00
#
_symmetry.space_group_name_H-M   'P 1'
#
loop_
_entity.id
_entity.type
_entity.pdbx_description
1 polymer ?
#
loop_
_entity_poly.entity_id
_entity_poly.type
_entity_poly.pdbx_seq_one_letter_code
_entity_poly.pdbx_strand_id
1 'polypeptide(L)'
;MAEIATLGQIGGVDVRSATLTGPGGFSVVLLTYGARLAQLWVPDWAGLLADIVLGHDTLDDWQTQGGYLGATCGRYSNRIADGRFLLGGQPVQVDQNEGAQHLHGGAQGFDRKIWGIDSHSDSHVTFVTTSPAGEMGYPGTLTAQVTYRVEDAGLGIEMTAQTDAPTVVNLVNHAYFNMAGQGSGDVLAQHLQVTAGFYLPVDDRLIPTGEVLSVTGTAFDFRSPRAIGERMPGPGGFDHNLCLSAPLGADGLRPCLEAVDPASGRRMRMATTEPGVQLYTGAHFDGTPGKAERLDGDFPVEIAPL
;
A
#
# COMPACT_ATOMS: atom_id res chain seq x y z
N MET A 1 -17.43 -20.48 -0.71
CA MET A 1 -16.34 -19.90 0.11
C MET A 1 -15.26 -19.38 -0.81
N ALA A 2 -14.42 -18.42 -0.37
CA ALA A 2 -13.23 -17.97 -1.11
C ALA A 2 -12.45 -19.17 -1.68
N GLU A 3 -12.05 -19.07 -2.93
CA GLU A 3 -11.26 -20.12 -3.58
C GLU A 3 -9.82 -19.99 -3.10
N ILE A 4 -9.32 -21.01 -2.39
CA ILE A 4 -7.95 -21.06 -1.89
C ILE A 4 -7.16 -22.08 -2.69
N ALA A 5 -6.03 -21.64 -3.25
CA ALA A 5 -5.13 -22.50 -4.01
C ALA A 5 -3.68 -22.34 -3.55
N THR A 6 -2.96 -23.45 -3.41
CA THR A 6 -1.50 -23.42 -3.14
C THR A 6 -0.75 -23.01 -4.39
N LEU A 7 0.06 -21.96 -4.29
CA LEU A 7 0.90 -21.45 -5.39
C LEU A 7 2.29 -22.08 -5.41
N GLY A 8 2.78 -22.50 -4.25
CA GLY A 8 4.13 -23.04 -4.09
C GLY A 8 4.57 -23.01 -2.64
N GLN A 9 5.88 -23.10 -2.43
CA GLN A 9 6.47 -23.08 -1.10
C GLN A 9 7.67 -22.13 -1.04
N ILE A 10 7.82 -21.44 0.09
CA ILE A 10 9.01 -20.67 0.44
C ILE A 10 9.56 -21.26 1.73
N GLY A 11 10.82 -21.70 1.73
CA GLY A 11 11.43 -22.31 2.92
C GLY A 11 10.67 -23.53 3.46
N GLY A 12 9.96 -24.26 2.59
CA GLY A 12 9.12 -25.42 2.96
C GLY A 12 7.74 -25.07 3.54
N VAL A 13 7.34 -23.78 3.55
CA VAL A 13 6.03 -23.32 4.00
C VAL A 13 5.17 -22.98 2.79
N ASP A 14 3.93 -23.48 2.78
CA ASP A 14 2.97 -23.21 1.69
C ASP A 14 2.65 -21.72 1.56
N VAL A 15 2.74 -21.22 0.34
CA VAL A 15 2.16 -19.96 -0.07
C VAL A 15 0.86 -20.23 -0.80
N ARG A 16 -0.21 -19.56 -0.38
CA ARG A 16 -1.56 -19.75 -0.90
C ARG A 16 -2.09 -18.44 -1.46
N SER A 17 -2.90 -18.57 -2.50
CA SER A 17 -3.77 -17.51 -3.00
C SER A 17 -5.17 -17.69 -2.43
N ALA A 18 -5.91 -16.58 -2.29
CA ALA A 18 -7.33 -16.58 -2.01
C ALA A 18 -8.04 -15.60 -2.95
N THR A 19 -9.07 -16.08 -3.64
CA THR A 19 -9.86 -15.26 -4.58
C THR A 19 -11.21 -14.90 -3.98
N LEU A 20 -11.53 -13.61 -4.00
CA LEU A 20 -12.84 -13.06 -3.68
C LEU A 20 -13.48 -12.48 -4.93
N THR A 21 -14.79 -12.64 -5.06
CA THR A 21 -15.56 -12.11 -6.20
C THR A 21 -16.66 -11.23 -5.68
N GLY A 22 -16.71 -9.99 -6.17
CA GLY A 22 -17.75 -9.03 -5.83
C GLY A 22 -18.86 -8.91 -6.86
N PRO A 23 -19.95 -8.24 -6.49
CA PRO A 23 -20.99 -7.79 -7.40
C PRO A 23 -20.43 -7.08 -8.65
N GLY A 24 -21.08 -7.25 -9.80
CA GLY A 24 -20.64 -6.59 -11.03
C GLY A 24 -19.37 -7.17 -11.68
N GLY A 25 -18.88 -8.30 -11.16
CA GLY A 25 -17.79 -9.08 -11.79
C GLY A 25 -16.38 -8.61 -11.43
N PHE A 26 -16.22 -7.69 -10.48
CA PHE A 26 -14.89 -7.37 -9.97
C PHE A 26 -14.35 -8.51 -9.10
N SER A 27 -13.04 -8.75 -9.16
CA SER A 27 -12.39 -9.86 -8.45
C SER A 27 -11.09 -9.42 -7.80
N VAL A 28 -10.79 -10.02 -6.64
CA VAL A 28 -9.64 -9.72 -5.81
C VAL A 28 -8.86 -11.00 -5.59
N VAL A 29 -7.56 -10.99 -5.89
CA VAL A 29 -6.66 -12.12 -5.60
C VAL A 29 -5.67 -11.68 -4.53
N LEU A 30 -5.64 -12.44 -3.43
CA LEU A 30 -4.85 -12.16 -2.25
C LEU A 30 -3.81 -13.27 -2.04
N LEU A 31 -2.64 -12.95 -1.49
CA LEU A 31 -1.59 -13.94 -1.19
C LEU A 31 -1.28 -14.00 0.31
N THR A 32 -1.02 -15.21 0.82
CA THR A 32 -0.50 -15.36 2.19
C THR A 32 0.89 -14.75 2.36
N TYR A 33 1.71 -14.74 1.30
CA TYR A 33 2.98 -14.03 1.30
C TYR A 33 2.74 -12.51 1.29
N GLY A 34 3.10 -11.85 2.39
CA GLY A 34 2.89 -10.42 2.62
C GLY A 34 1.46 -10.00 2.93
N ALA A 35 0.52 -10.93 3.17
CA ALA A 35 -0.93 -10.65 3.23
C ALA A 35 -1.35 -9.67 2.13
N ARG A 36 -0.94 -9.99 0.90
CA ARG A 36 -0.78 -9.06 -0.22
C ARG A 36 -2.03 -9.00 -1.09
N LEU A 37 -2.39 -7.80 -1.55
CA LEU A 37 -3.30 -7.58 -2.67
C LEU A 37 -2.54 -7.79 -3.98
N ALA A 38 -2.67 -8.98 -4.57
CA ALA A 38 -1.93 -9.33 -5.77
C ALA A 38 -2.65 -8.94 -7.05
N GLN A 39 -3.98 -9.02 -7.10
CA GLN A 39 -4.77 -8.60 -8.27
C GLN A 39 -6.08 -7.95 -7.84
N LEU A 40 -6.54 -6.98 -8.63
CA LEU A 40 -7.81 -6.30 -8.48
C LEU A 40 -8.39 -6.03 -9.87
N TRP A 41 -9.27 -6.91 -10.32
CA TRP A 41 -9.90 -6.85 -11.64
C TRP A 41 -11.16 -6.00 -11.58
N VAL A 42 -11.22 -4.93 -12.35
CA VAL A 42 -12.34 -3.97 -12.34
C VAL A 42 -12.84 -3.70 -13.77
N PRO A 43 -14.16 -3.69 -14.02
CA PRO A 43 -14.70 -3.41 -15.34
C PRO A 43 -14.58 -1.93 -15.71
N ASP A 44 -14.36 -1.66 -16.99
CA ASP A 44 -14.52 -0.32 -17.56
C ASP A 44 -15.99 -0.02 -17.92
N TRP A 45 -16.25 1.13 -18.53
CA TRP A 45 -17.59 1.51 -19.01
C TRP A 45 -18.21 0.57 -20.05
N ALA A 46 -17.41 -0.24 -20.74
CA ALA A 46 -17.84 -1.25 -21.70
C ALA A 46 -17.96 -2.65 -21.07
N GLY A 47 -17.65 -2.80 -19.78
CA GLY A 47 -17.65 -4.07 -19.06
C GLY A 47 -16.37 -4.88 -19.21
N LEU A 48 -15.31 -4.33 -19.82
CA LEU A 48 -14.03 -5.01 -19.98
C LEU A 48 -13.22 -4.94 -18.69
N LEU A 49 -12.90 -6.11 -18.13
CA LEU A 49 -12.08 -6.25 -16.94
C LEU A 49 -10.61 -5.96 -17.24
N ALA A 50 -9.96 -5.21 -16.37
CA ALA A 50 -8.50 -5.16 -16.28
C ALA A 50 -8.06 -5.23 -14.82
N ASP A 51 -6.92 -5.85 -14.58
CA ASP A 51 -6.24 -5.81 -13.29
C ASP A 51 -5.62 -4.43 -13.11
N ILE A 52 -6.11 -3.66 -12.14
CA ILE A 52 -5.68 -2.27 -11.91
C ILE A 52 -4.56 -2.16 -10.88
N VAL A 53 -4.07 -3.27 -10.31
CA VAL A 53 -2.92 -3.27 -9.40
C VAL A 53 -1.69 -3.92 -10.03
N LEU A 54 -0.53 -3.31 -9.83
CA LEU A 54 0.74 -3.88 -10.26
C LEU A 54 1.11 -5.09 -9.41
N GLY A 55 1.91 -6.00 -9.96
CA GLY A 55 2.44 -7.15 -9.24
C GLY A 55 3.36 -8.01 -10.10
N HIS A 56 3.58 -9.25 -9.67
CA HIS A 56 4.36 -10.27 -10.39
C HIS A 56 3.56 -11.55 -10.66
N ASP A 57 4.02 -12.33 -11.65
CA ASP A 57 3.37 -13.58 -12.05
C ASP A 57 3.83 -14.79 -11.24
N THR A 58 5.09 -14.79 -10.78
CA THR A 58 5.68 -15.96 -10.11
C THR A 58 6.02 -15.70 -8.65
N LEU A 59 6.00 -16.77 -7.85
CA LEU A 59 6.40 -16.71 -6.45
C LEU A 59 7.88 -16.35 -6.26
N ASP A 60 8.73 -16.66 -7.25
CA ASP A 60 10.14 -16.31 -7.23
C ASP A 60 10.33 -14.80 -7.41
N ASP A 61 9.60 -14.20 -8.37
CA ASP A 61 9.61 -12.75 -8.56
C ASP A 61 9.14 -12.01 -7.30
N TRP A 62 8.08 -12.50 -6.66
CA TRP A 62 7.61 -11.90 -5.40
C TRP A 62 8.64 -11.90 -4.27
N GLN A 63 9.64 -12.80 -4.28
CA GLN A 63 10.70 -12.89 -3.28
C GLN A 63 11.95 -12.08 -3.66
N THR A 64 12.25 -12.03 -4.94
CA THR A 64 13.52 -11.49 -5.47
C THR A 64 13.38 -10.06 -5.94
N GLN A 65 12.19 -9.66 -6.40
CA GLN A 65 11.88 -8.31 -6.86
C GLN A 65 11.42 -7.44 -5.70
N GLY A 66 11.82 -6.16 -5.75
CA GLY A 66 11.52 -5.17 -4.72
C GLY A 66 10.15 -4.50 -4.91
N GLY A 67 9.99 -3.33 -4.28
CA GLY A 67 8.87 -2.42 -4.55
C GLY A 67 7.60 -2.65 -3.74
N TYR A 68 7.56 -3.64 -2.84
CA TYR A 68 6.45 -3.86 -1.88
C TYR A 68 5.07 -4.08 -2.52
N LEU A 69 4.99 -4.31 -3.83
CA LEU A 69 3.76 -4.29 -4.63
C LEU A 69 2.57 -5.01 -3.94
N GLY A 70 1.60 -4.23 -3.46
CA GLY A 70 0.37 -4.71 -2.82
C GLY A 70 0.52 -5.35 -1.44
N ALA A 71 1.73 -5.39 -0.89
CA ALA A 71 2.02 -6.07 0.39
C ALA A 71 1.49 -5.26 1.58
N THR A 72 1.23 -5.95 2.68
CA THR A 72 1.09 -5.30 3.99
C THR A 72 2.48 -4.99 4.54
N CYS A 73 2.82 -3.71 4.67
CA CYS A 73 4.07 -3.28 5.29
C CYS A 73 3.88 -3.04 6.80
N GLY A 74 4.92 -3.33 7.58
CA GLY A 74 4.89 -3.26 9.04
C GLY A 74 6.09 -3.95 9.69
N ARG A 75 6.39 -3.74 10.97
CA ARG A 75 5.54 -3.08 11.99
C ARG A 75 5.38 -1.58 11.85
N TYR A 76 6.33 -0.88 11.25
CA TYR A 76 6.25 0.56 10.98
C TYR A 76 6.49 0.83 9.50
N SER A 77 5.47 1.33 8.83
CA SER A 77 5.51 1.71 7.42
C SER A 77 6.13 3.09 7.23
N ASN A 78 6.73 3.31 6.06
CA ASN A 78 7.57 4.47 5.75
C ASN A 78 8.86 4.49 6.60
N ARG A 79 9.51 5.65 6.71
CA ARG A 79 10.88 5.78 7.21
C ARG A 79 10.94 6.16 8.69
N ILE A 80 11.87 5.56 9.43
CA ILE A 80 12.32 6.04 10.74
C ILE A 80 13.76 6.54 10.59
N ALA A 81 13.96 7.82 10.94
CA ALA A 81 15.25 8.48 10.89
C ALA A 81 16.31 7.71 11.70
N ASP A 82 17.42 7.35 11.06
CA ASP A 82 18.53 6.60 11.63
C ASP A 82 18.14 5.22 12.22
N GLY A 83 16.93 4.73 11.91
CA GLY A 83 16.34 3.56 12.55
C GLY A 83 16.23 3.70 14.08
N ARG A 84 16.07 4.93 14.58
CA ARG A 84 16.12 5.23 16.02
C ARG A 84 14.91 6.02 16.47
N PHE A 85 14.39 5.66 17.63
CA PHE A 85 13.36 6.42 18.32
C PHE A 85 13.44 6.22 19.83
N LEU A 86 12.72 7.07 20.58
CA LEU A 86 12.56 6.92 22.03
C LEU A 86 11.20 6.29 22.32
N LEU A 87 11.19 5.28 23.19
CA LEU A 87 9.98 4.65 23.70
C LEU A 87 10.01 4.67 25.23
N GLY A 88 9.09 5.40 25.84
CA GLY A 88 9.11 5.62 27.30
C GLY A 88 10.43 6.25 27.79
N GLY A 89 11.08 7.06 26.94
CA GLY A 89 12.39 7.66 27.22
C GLY A 89 13.60 6.75 27.02
N GLN A 90 13.40 5.47 26.66
CA GLN A 90 14.48 4.54 26.36
C GLN A 90 14.79 4.54 24.85
N PRO A 91 16.07 4.55 24.45
CA PRO A 91 16.44 4.45 23.04
C PRO A 91 16.16 3.06 22.49
N VAL A 92 15.51 3.00 21.34
CA VAL A 92 15.29 1.79 20.55
C VAL A 92 16.01 1.95 19.22
N GLN A 93 16.74 0.90 18.83
CA GLN A 93 17.34 0.76 17.49
C GLN A 93 16.61 -0.36 16.76
N VAL A 94 16.00 -0.01 15.63
CA VAL A 94 15.46 -0.96 14.66
C VAL A 94 16.46 -1.19 13.52
N ASP A 95 16.20 -2.23 12.74
CA ASP A 95 16.98 -2.60 11.55
C ASP A 95 17.21 -1.40 10.61
N GLN A 96 18.32 -1.36 9.89
CA GLN A 96 18.61 -0.29 8.92
C GLN A 96 18.74 -0.91 7.53
N ASN A 97 17.64 -0.93 6.79
CA ASN A 97 17.54 -1.57 5.48
C ASN A 97 17.59 -0.60 4.30
N GLU A 98 17.63 0.71 4.56
CA GLU A 98 17.77 1.73 3.52
C GLU A 98 18.87 2.73 3.91
N GLY A 99 20.12 2.34 3.69
CA GLY A 99 21.28 3.10 4.16
C GLY A 99 21.27 3.20 5.68
N ALA A 100 21.15 4.42 6.21
CA ALA A 100 20.99 4.64 7.65
C ALA A 100 19.52 4.61 8.12
N GLN A 101 18.53 4.57 7.22
CA GLN A 101 17.12 4.59 7.62
C GLN A 101 16.59 3.18 7.85
N HIS A 102 15.54 3.12 8.67
CA HIS A 102 14.63 1.99 8.70
C HIS A 102 13.46 2.29 7.78
N LEU A 103 13.10 1.35 6.91
CA LEU A 103 12.02 1.50 5.93
C LEU A 103 11.09 0.28 5.99
N HIS A 104 9.78 0.52 6.07
CA HIS A 104 8.71 -0.48 5.90
C HIS A 104 8.82 -1.73 6.79
N GLY A 105 9.37 -1.58 8.00
CA GLY A 105 9.48 -2.69 8.96
C GLY A 105 10.82 -3.43 8.94
N GLY A 106 11.74 -3.06 8.05
CA GLY A 106 13.11 -3.61 7.99
C GLY A 106 13.31 -4.64 6.89
N ALA A 107 14.51 -5.24 6.85
CA ALA A 107 14.91 -6.19 5.80
C ALA A 107 14.07 -7.48 5.75
N GLN A 108 13.36 -7.81 6.82
CA GLN A 108 12.44 -8.94 6.94
C GLN A 108 11.09 -8.48 7.51
N GLY A 109 10.58 -7.36 6.99
CA GLY A 109 9.28 -6.79 7.34
C GLY A 109 8.10 -7.70 7.03
N PHE A 110 6.90 -7.20 7.35
CA PHE A 110 5.64 -7.93 7.18
C PHE A 110 5.32 -8.30 5.73
N ASP A 111 5.87 -7.55 4.78
CA ASP A 111 5.77 -7.79 3.34
C ASP A 111 6.44 -9.09 2.90
N ARG A 112 7.44 -9.57 3.66
CA ARG A 112 8.21 -10.79 3.38
C ARG A 112 7.77 -12.00 4.20
N LYS A 113 6.79 -11.85 5.08
CA LYS A 113 6.27 -12.96 5.89
C LYS A 113 5.26 -13.78 5.12
N ILE A 114 5.21 -15.09 5.41
CA ILE A 114 4.07 -15.92 5.04
C ILE A 114 3.08 -15.86 6.20
N TRP A 115 1.95 -15.21 5.97
CA TRP A 115 0.87 -15.08 6.94
C TRP A 115 0.01 -16.33 6.96
N GLY A 116 -0.53 -16.67 8.12
CA GLY A 116 -1.58 -17.68 8.23
C GLY A 116 -2.92 -17.14 7.73
N ILE A 117 -3.82 -18.02 7.28
CA ILE A 117 -5.23 -17.68 7.08
C ILE A 117 -5.96 -18.03 8.39
N ASP A 118 -6.45 -17.00 9.08
CA ASP A 118 -7.17 -17.14 10.36
C ASP A 118 -8.65 -17.50 10.11
N SER A 119 -9.29 -16.82 9.17
CA SER A 119 -10.67 -17.08 8.76
C SER A 119 -10.91 -16.65 7.32
N HIS A 120 -11.94 -17.22 6.69
CA HIS A 120 -12.39 -16.81 5.36
C HIS A 120 -13.86 -17.19 5.11
N SER A 121 -14.52 -16.47 4.21
CA SER A 121 -15.84 -16.82 3.65
C SER A 121 -15.86 -16.54 2.15
N ASP A 122 -17.04 -16.51 1.51
CA ASP A 122 -17.19 -16.03 0.13
C ASP A 122 -16.83 -14.55 -0.07
N SER A 123 -16.88 -13.75 1.00
CA SER A 123 -16.73 -12.30 0.93
C SER A 123 -15.53 -11.74 1.68
N HIS A 124 -14.79 -12.54 2.46
CA HIS A 124 -13.62 -12.06 3.17
C HIS A 124 -12.53 -13.13 3.37
N VAL A 125 -11.31 -12.65 3.63
CA VAL A 125 -10.17 -13.43 4.12
C VAL A 125 -9.46 -12.61 5.19
N THR A 126 -9.19 -13.22 6.34
CA THR A 126 -8.37 -12.65 7.40
C THR A 126 -7.03 -13.38 7.46
N PHE A 127 -5.95 -12.62 7.25
CA PHE A 127 -4.58 -13.08 7.45
C PHE A 127 -4.10 -12.74 8.86
N VAL A 128 -3.24 -13.59 9.42
CA VAL A 128 -2.62 -13.36 10.74
C VAL A 128 -1.12 -13.66 10.72
N THR A 129 -0.33 -12.86 11.41
CA THR A 129 1.08 -13.17 11.69
C THR A 129 1.47 -12.73 13.09
N THR A 130 2.51 -13.35 13.63
CA THR A 130 3.12 -12.95 14.90
C THR A 130 4.55 -12.49 14.63
N SER A 131 4.87 -11.34 15.21
CA SER A 131 6.19 -10.75 15.26
C SER A 131 6.70 -10.88 16.70
N PRO A 132 7.68 -11.75 16.99
CA PRO A 132 8.21 -11.91 18.34
C PRO A 132 8.93 -10.65 18.81
N ALA A 133 9.04 -10.47 20.13
CA ALA A 133 9.86 -9.40 20.71
C ALA A 133 11.30 -9.44 20.16
N GLY A 134 11.80 -8.27 19.73
CA GLY A 134 13.13 -8.11 19.15
C GLY A 134 13.19 -8.31 17.63
N GLU A 135 12.12 -8.77 16.97
CA GLU A 135 12.12 -8.89 15.51
C GLU A 135 12.33 -7.51 14.86
N MET A 136 13.34 -7.43 13.97
CA MET A 136 13.81 -6.17 13.35
C MET A 136 14.13 -5.05 14.36
N GLY A 137 14.39 -5.40 15.63
CA GLY A 137 14.69 -4.49 16.73
C GLY A 137 13.46 -3.92 17.47
N TYR A 138 12.24 -4.32 17.09
CA TYR A 138 11.03 -3.83 17.75
C TYR A 138 10.79 -4.48 19.12
N PRO A 139 10.45 -3.71 20.17
CA PRO A 139 10.06 -4.27 21.46
C PRO A 139 8.66 -4.90 21.40
N GLY A 140 8.41 -5.85 22.30
CA GLY A 140 7.12 -6.54 22.44
C GLY A 140 6.85 -7.58 21.35
N THR A 141 6.18 -8.65 21.72
CA THR A 141 5.53 -9.54 20.76
C THR A 141 4.30 -8.82 20.23
N LEU A 142 4.10 -8.85 18.91
CA LEU A 142 2.94 -8.25 18.25
C LEU A 142 2.27 -9.28 17.36
N THR A 143 0.96 -9.47 17.52
CA THR A 143 0.12 -10.20 16.57
C THR A 143 -0.60 -9.20 15.70
N ALA A 144 -0.41 -9.30 14.39
CA ALA A 144 -1.08 -8.46 13.40
C ALA A 144 -2.11 -9.29 12.63
N GLN A 145 -3.23 -8.67 12.29
CA GLN A 145 -4.26 -9.23 11.42
C GLN A 145 -4.60 -8.25 10.30
N VAL A 146 -4.83 -8.79 9.11
CA VAL A 146 -5.33 -8.03 7.95
C VAL A 146 -6.54 -8.75 7.38
N THR A 147 -7.69 -8.10 7.42
CA THR A 147 -8.93 -8.60 6.83
C THR A 147 -9.23 -7.85 5.55
N TYR A 148 -9.28 -8.59 4.43
CA TYR A 148 -9.80 -8.09 3.16
C TYR A 148 -11.26 -8.52 3.03
N ARG A 149 -12.15 -7.58 2.72
CA ARG A 149 -13.58 -7.85 2.55
C ARG A 149 -14.14 -7.19 1.30
N VAL A 150 -14.86 -7.95 0.51
CA VAL A 150 -15.71 -7.43 -0.57
C VAL A 150 -17.00 -6.90 0.05
N GLU A 151 -17.28 -5.62 -0.15
CA GLU A 151 -18.46 -4.91 0.36
C GLU A 151 -19.10 -4.12 -0.79
N ASP A 152 -20.32 -4.48 -1.19
CA ASP A 152 -21.02 -3.90 -2.35
C ASP A 152 -20.15 -3.83 -3.62
N ALA A 153 -19.69 -2.64 -4.01
CA ALA A 153 -18.84 -2.42 -5.18
C ALA A 153 -17.37 -2.09 -4.80
N GLY A 154 -16.98 -2.37 -3.56
CA GLY A 154 -15.69 -1.97 -3.00
C GLY A 154 -14.95 -3.08 -2.26
N LEU A 155 -13.71 -2.78 -1.91
CA LEU A 155 -12.82 -3.62 -1.11
C LEU A 155 -12.50 -2.88 0.19
N GLY A 156 -12.92 -3.44 1.31
CA GLY A 156 -12.50 -3.03 2.65
C GLY A 156 -11.20 -3.73 3.06
N ILE A 157 -10.30 -2.98 3.68
CA ILE A 157 -9.07 -3.50 4.28
C ILE A 157 -9.04 -3.05 5.73
N GLU A 158 -9.18 -3.99 6.65
CA GLU A 158 -9.09 -3.74 8.10
C GLU A 158 -7.77 -4.30 8.63
N MET A 159 -6.99 -3.47 9.31
CA MET A 159 -5.71 -3.86 9.88
C MET A 159 -5.76 -3.67 11.40
N THR A 160 -5.44 -4.72 12.14
CA THR A 160 -5.40 -4.67 13.60
C THR A 160 -4.09 -5.23 14.13
N ALA A 161 -3.69 -4.77 15.31
CA ALA A 161 -2.51 -5.26 16.00
C ALA A 161 -2.74 -5.31 17.51
N GLN A 162 -2.20 -6.36 18.14
CA GLN A 162 -2.18 -6.51 19.60
C GLN A 162 -0.76 -6.82 20.04
N THR A 163 -0.32 -6.24 21.15
CA THR A 163 1.04 -6.42 21.67
C THR A 163 1.07 -6.65 23.17
N ASP A 164 2.09 -7.38 23.64
CA ASP A 164 2.33 -7.69 25.06
C ASP A 164 3.20 -6.65 25.79
N ALA A 165 3.77 -5.68 25.06
CA ALA A 165 4.56 -4.59 25.61
C ALA A 165 4.42 -3.32 24.74
N PRO A 166 4.68 -2.12 25.29
CA PRO A 166 4.71 -0.91 24.48
C PRO A 166 5.61 -1.06 23.25
N THR A 167 5.12 -0.62 22.09
CA THR A 167 5.84 -0.64 20.81
C THR A 167 5.25 0.41 19.87
N VAL A 168 5.87 0.62 18.70
CA VAL A 168 5.32 1.47 17.63
C VAL A 168 4.70 0.60 16.54
N VAL A 169 3.58 1.05 15.98
CA VAL A 169 2.85 0.34 14.92
C VAL A 169 2.32 1.34 13.91
N ASN A 170 2.59 1.09 12.63
CA ASN A 170 1.99 1.76 11.49
C ASN A 170 1.91 0.74 10.33
N LEU A 171 0.71 0.26 10.01
CA LEU A 171 0.47 -0.77 8.99
C LEU A 171 -0.16 -0.13 7.76
N VAL A 172 0.37 -0.45 6.57
CA VAL A 172 -0.21 0.00 5.30
C VAL A 172 -0.30 -1.14 4.30
N ASN A 173 -1.25 -1.02 3.37
CA ASN A 173 -1.21 -1.80 2.13
C ASN A 173 -0.50 -0.97 1.05
N HIS A 174 0.53 -1.54 0.44
CA HIS A 174 1.44 -0.86 -0.48
C HIS A 174 1.07 -1.13 -1.96
N ALA A 175 -0.22 -1.12 -2.28
CA ALA A 175 -0.70 -1.33 -3.65
C ALA A 175 -0.40 -0.13 -4.55
N TYR A 176 0.08 -0.46 -5.76
CA TYR A 176 0.27 0.49 -6.84
C TYR A 176 -0.84 0.32 -7.84
N PHE A 177 -1.47 1.42 -8.19
CA PHE A 177 -2.65 1.46 -9.00
C PHE A 177 -2.37 2.07 -10.36
N ASN A 178 -2.94 1.46 -11.39
CA ASN A 178 -3.09 2.05 -12.72
C ASN A 178 -4.54 1.80 -13.18
N MET A 179 -5.38 2.84 -13.22
CA MET A 179 -6.80 2.69 -13.54
C MET A 179 -7.05 2.25 -14.99
N ALA A 180 -6.10 2.45 -15.89
CA ALA A 180 -6.18 1.89 -17.26
C ALA A 180 -5.92 0.37 -17.27
N GLY A 181 -5.24 -0.15 -16.24
CA GLY A 181 -4.81 -1.54 -16.08
C GLY A 181 -3.29 -1.65 -15.97
N GLN A 182 -2.78 -2.64 -15.24
CA GLN A 182 -1.35 -2.93 -15.17
C GLN A 182 -0.81 -3.19 -16.60
N GLY A 183 0.34 -2.61 -16.93
CA GLY A 183 0.91 -2.70 -18.28
C GLY A 183 0.35 -1.71 -19.31
N SER A 184 -0.47 -0.73 -18.88
CA SER A 184 -1.00 0.33 -19.75
C SER A 184 -0.09 1.56 -19.89
N GLY A 185 1.17 1.48 -19.45
CA GLY A 185 2.10 2.60 -19.40
C GLY A 185 2.00 3.42 -18.11
N ASP A 186 2.33 4.71 -18.21
CA ASP A 186 2.32 5.64 -17.10
C ASP A 186 0.89 6.00 -16.61
N VAL A 187 0.84 6.69 -15.46
CA VAL A 187 -0.40 7.20 -14.85
C VAL A 187 -0.57 8.71 -14.98
N LEU A 188 0.31 9.40 -15.70
CA LEU A 188 0.42 10.85 -15.65
C LEU A 188 -0.82 11.56 -16.20
N ALA A 189 -1.52 10.92 -17.14
CA ALA A 189 -2.80 11.40 -17.68
C ALA A 189 -4.01 11.11 -16.78
N GLN A 190 -3.88 10.25 -15.77
CA GLN A 190 -4.97 9.94 -14.86
C GLN A 190 -5.22 11.10 -13.91
N HIS A 191 -6.48 11.31 -13.56
CA HIS A 191 -6.90 12.39 -12.68
C HIS A 191 -6.90 11.92 -11.23
N LEU A 192 -6.33 12.75 -10.36
CA LEU A 192 -6.31 12.54 -8.92
C LEU A 192 -6.95 13.72 -8.20
N GLN A 193 -7.74 13.43 -7.17
CA GLN A 193 -8.21 14.38 -6.19
C GLN A 193 -7.90 13.83 -4.80
N VAL A 194 -7.26 14.61 -3.93
CA VAL A 194 -6.95 14.22 -2.54
C VAL A 194 -7.52 15.24 -1.57
N THR A 195 -8.16 14.76 -0.50
CA THR A 195 -8.76 15.60 0.53
C THR A 195 -7.71 16.01 1.58
N ALA A 196 -6.67 16.71 1.12
CA ALA A 196 -5.54 17.16 1.94
C ALA A 196 -5.22 18.66 1.70
N GLY A 197 -5.10 19.42 2.79
CA GLY A 197 -4.74 20.84 2.78
C GLY A 197 -3.26 21.10 3.09
N PHE A 198 -2.54 20.08 3.57
CA PHE A 198 -1.14 20.15 3.97
C PHE A 198 -0.38 18.91 3.51
N TYR A 199 0.95 19.02 3.47
CA TYR A 199 1.86 17.91 3.20
C TYR A 199 3.12 18.03 4.07
N LEU A 200 3.86 16.93 4.16
CA LEU A 200 5.15 16.90 4.85
C LEU A 200 6.28 17.01 3.81
N PRO A 201 6.99 18.15 3.72
CA PRO A 201 8.21 18.22 2.94
C PRO A 201 9.28 17.30 3.54
N VAL A 202 10.13 16.75 2.67
CA VAL A 202 11.19 15.82 3.05
C VAL A 202 12.57 16.37 2.72
N ASP A 203 13.59 15.91 3.43
CA ASP A 203 14.99 16.16 3.11
C ASP A 203 15.50 15.22 2.00
N ASP A 204 16.79 15.34 1.65
CA ASP A 204 17.43 14.50 0.62
C ASP A 204 17.48 13.00 0.99
N ARG A 205 17.15 12.64 2.24
CA ARG A 205 17.06 11.25 2.74
C ARG A 205 15.61 10.78 2.78
N LEU A 206 14.67 11.57 2.23
CA LEU A 206 13.23 11.33 2.25
C LEU A 206 12.65 11.28 3.68
N ILE A 207 13.31 11.94 4.64
CA ILE A 207 12.81 12.10 6.01
C ILE A 207 12.03 13.41 6.11
N PRO A 208 10.81 13.43 6.69
CA PRO A 208 10.09 14.67 6.93
C PRO A 208 10.93 15.69 7.71
N THR A 209 10.97 16.93 7.25
CA THR A 209 11.76 18.00 7.90
C THR A 209 11.21 18.39 9.28
N GLY A 210 9.99 17.95 9.61
CA GLY A 210 9.20 18.35 10.77
C GLY A 210 8.24 19.52 10.47
N GLU A 211 8.35 20.15 9.30
CA GLU A 211 7.40 21.16 8.86
C GLU A 211 6.09 20.54 8.34
N VAL A 212 5.01 21.31 8.44
CA VAL A 212 3.69 20.98 7.86
C VAL A 212 3.29 22.14 6.98
N LEU A 213 3.44 21.99 5.66
CA LEU A 213 3.26 23.08 4.70
C LEU A 213 1.92 22.98 3.99
N SER A 214 1.29 24.13 3.70
CA SER A 214 0.06 24.14 2.91
C SER A 214 0.33 23.68 1.49
N VAL A 215 -0.60 22.90 0.92
CA VAL A 215 -0.55 22.53 -0.49
C VAL A 215 -0.85 23.70 -1.43
N THR A 216 -1.45 24.79 -0.93
CA THR A 216 -1.95 25.91 -1.75
C THR A 216 -0.86 26.49 -2.64
N GLY A 217 -1.09 26.50 -3.95
CA GLY A 217 -0.15 27.06 -4.91
C GLY A 217 1.10 26.20 -5.15
N THR A 218 1.15 24.97 -4.63
CA THR A 218 2.24 24.00 -4.84
C THR A 218 1.86 22.88 -5.81
N ALA A 219 2.82 21.99 -6.14
CA ALA A 219 2.56 20.78 -6.92
C ALA A 219 1.64 19.77 -6.20
N PHE A 220 1.54 19.88 -4.87
CA PHE A 220 0.78 18.97 -4.01
C PHE A 220 -0.72 19.32 -3.90
N ASP A 221 -1.18 20.37 -4.60
CA ASP A 221 -2.58 20.82 -4.54
C ASP A 221 -3.50 19.95 -5.40
N PHE A 222 -3.86 18.79 -4.86
CA PHE A 222 -4.85 17.86 -5.45
C PHE A 222 -6.26 18.07 -4.89
N ARG A 223 -6.57 19.20 -4.23
CA ARG A 223 -7.92 19.42 -3.65
C ARG A 223 -9.01 19.50 -4.71
N SER A 224 -8.65 19.92 -5.92
CA SER A 224 -9.49 19.81 -7.12
C SER A 224 -8.94 18.72 -8.04
N PRO A 225 -9.79 17.95 -8.74
CA PRO A 225 -9.33 16.93 -9.67
C PRO A 225 -8.43 17.53 -10.75
N ARG A 226 -7.26 16.92 -10.95
CA ARG A 226 -6.28 17.32 -11.98
C ARG A 226 -5.48 16.10 -12.43
N ALA A 227 -4.88 16.17 -13.62
CA ALA A 227 -3.98 15.13 -14.06
C ALA A 227 -2.73 15.07 -13.16
N ILE A 228 -2.27 13.87 -12.83
CA ILE A 228 -1.10 13.65 -11.96
C ILE A 228 0.14 14.35 -12.55
N GLY A 229 0.37 14.21 -13.86
CA GLY A 229 1.51 14.78 -14.55
C GLY A 229 1.43 16.28 -14.84
N GLU A 230 0.31 16.95 -14.56
CA GLU A 230 0.14 18.35 -14.96
C GLU A 230 1.09 19.29 -14.18
N ARG A 231 1.54 18.91 -12.98
CA ARG A 231 2.49 19.71 -12.18
C ARG A 231 3.25 18.80 -11.21
N MET A 232 4.45 18.41 -11.62
CA MET A 232 5.34 17.58 -10.81
C MET A 232 6.20 18.44 -9.89
N PRO A 233 6.53 17.97 -8.67
CA PRO A 233 7.44 18.68 -7.76
C PRO A 233 8.92 18.54 -8.20
N GLY A 234 9.23 17.61 -9.11
CA GLY A 234 10.57 17.37 -9.63
C GLY A 234 10.64 16.09 -10.47
N PRO A 235 11.84 15.71 -10.95
CA PRO A 235 12.03 14.51 -11.78
C PRO A 235 11.72 13.20 -11.04
N GLY A 236 11.85 13.18 -9.71
CA GLY A 236 11.48 12.04 -8.85
C GLY A 236 9.99 11.92 -8.57
N GLY A 237 9.15 12.75 -9.20
CA GLY A 237 7.70 12.76 -8.97
C GLY A 237 7.31 12.97 -7.51
N PHE A 238 6.18 12.42 -7.11
CA PHE A 238 5.72 12.47 -5.72
C PHE A 238 6.29 11.28 -4.95
N ASP A 239 6.85 11.53 -3.78
CA ASP A 239 7.02 10.56 -2.67
C ASP A 239 6.78 11.29 -1.33
N HIS A 240 5.54 11.71 -1.07
CA HIS A 240 5.22 12.56 0.08
C HIS A 240 3.96 12.12 0.80
N ASN A 241 3.95 12.30 2.12
CA ASN A 241 2.75 12.19 2.92
C ASN A 241 1.90 13.47 2.79
N LEU A 242 0.66 13.30 2.34
CA LEU A 242 -0.37 14.34 2.34
C LEU A 242 -1.21 14.21 3.62
N CYS A 243 -1.39 15.31 4.35
CA CYS A 243 -2.13 15.33 5.61
C CYS A 243 -3.64 15.46 5.34
N LEU A 244 -4.39 14.38 5.59
CA LEU A 244 -5.82 14.33 5.33
C LEU A 244 -6.56 15.34 6.22
N SER A 245 -7.44 16.11 5.61
CA SER A 245 -8.09 17.26 6.25
C SER A 245 -9.57 17.06 6.52
N ALA A 246 -10.18 16.00 5.96
CA ALA A 246 -11.56 15.67 6.25
C ALA A 246 -11.70 15.14 7.69
N PRO A 247 -12.78 15.52 8.42
CA PRO A 247 -13.11 14.89 9.68
C PRO A 247 -13.56 13.45 9.45
N LEU A 248 -13.47 12.63 10.50
CA LEU A 248 -14.09 11.30 10.52
C LEU A 248 -15.63 11.43 10.44
N GLY A 249 -16.24 10.59 9.63
CA GLY A 249 -17.68 10.38 9.55
C GLY A 249 -18.22 9.55 10.73
N ALA A 250 -19.53 9.32 10.72
CA ALA A 250 -20.21 8.53 11.76
C ALA A 250 -19.82 7.04 11.75
N ASP A 251 -19.35 6.55 10.60
CA ASP A 251 -18.77 5.22 10.38
C ASP A 251 -17.29 5.13 10.78
N GLY A 252 -16.68 6.24 11.22
CA GLY A 252 -15.27 6.28 11.57
C GLY A 252 -14.33 6.39 10.36
N LEU A 253 -14.85 6.65 9.16
CA LEU A 253 -14.04 6.85 7.95
C LEU A 253 -14.06 8.32 7.51
N ARG A 254 -12.95 8.78 6.91
CA ARG A 254 -12.89 10.07 6.20
C ARG A 254 -12.61 9.85 4.72
N PRO A 255 -13.16 10.67 3.81
CA PRO A 255 -12.73 10.68 2.42
C PRO A 255 -11.23 10.93 2.31
N CYS A 256 -10.53 10.08 1.57
CA CYS A 256 -9.10 10.19 1.31
C CYS A 256 -8.88 10.81 -0.07
N LEU A 257 -9.29 10.10 -1.12
CA LEU A 257 -9.04 10.49 -2.51
C LEU A 257 -10.00 9.86 -3.51
N GLU A 258 -9.96 10.41 -4.71
CA GLU A 258 -10.57 9.87 -5.91
C GLU A 258 -9.52 9.82 -7.03
N ALA A 259 -9.39 8.66 -7.69
CA ALA A 259 -8.56 8.47 -8.87
C ALA A 259 -9.44 8.05 -10.05
N VAL A 260 -9.20 8.62 -11.24
CA VAL A 260 -9.98 8.37 -12.44
C VAL A 260 -9.05 8.24 -13.65
N ASP A 261 -9.23 7.19 -14.44
CA ASP A 261 -8.72 7.17 -15.82
C ASP A 261 -9.83 7.66 -16.76
N PRO A 262 -9.68 8.82 -17.42
CA PRO A 262 -10.68 9.33 -18.34
C PRO A 262 -10.94 8.42 -19.56
N ALA A 263 -9.97 7.59 -19.97
CA ALA A 263 -10.08 6.78 -21.17
C ALA A 263 -10.96 5.53 -20.96
N SER A 264 -10.72 4.77 -19.89
CA SER A 264 -11.55 3.62 -19.50
C SER A 264 -12.79 4.01 -18.69
N GLY A 265 -12.80 5.20 -18.09
CA GLY A 265 -13.85 5.60 -17.16
C GLY A 265 -13.81 4.88 -15.80
N ARG A 266 -12.79 4.05 -15.53
CA ARG A 266 -12.60 3.45 -14.20
C ARG A 266 -12.33 4.54 -13.17
N ARG A 267 -12.93 4.35 -12.00
CA ARG A 267 -12.89 5.29 -10.88
C ARG A 267 -12.69 4.54 -9.58
N MET A 268 -11.71 4.97 -8.79
CA MET A 268 -11.51 4.53 -7.42
C MET A 268 -11.83 5.68 -6.47
N ARG A 269 -12.66 5.42 -5.47
CA ARG A 269 -12.84 6.29 -4.30
C ARG A 269 -12.32 5.57 -3.08
N MET A 270 -11.52 6.25 -2.29
CA MET A 270 -10.91 5.71 -1.08
C MET A 270 -11.34 6.53 0.14
N ALA A 271 -11.68 5.83 1.21
CA ALA A 271 -11.89 6.39 2.54
C ALA A 271 -11.04 5.62 3.55
N THR A 272 -10.68 6.25 4.66
CA THR A 272 -9.75 5.67 5.64
C THR A 272 -10.01 6.19 7.06
N THR A 273 -9.55 5.47 8.08
CA THR A 273 -9.42 5.96 9.46
C THR A 273 -8.20 6.88 9.64
N GLU A 274 -7.20 6.70 8.78
CA GLU A 274 -5.86 7.24 8.92
C GLU A 274 -5.75 8.77 8.78
N PRO A 275 -4.72 9.39 9.40
CA PRO A 275 -4.48 10.83 9.33
C PRO A 275 -3.74 11.29 8.07
N GLY A 276 -3.03 10.38 7.38
CA GLY A 276 -2.20 10.69 6.22
C GLY A 276 -2.46 9.75 5.04
N VAL A 277 -1.87 10.11 3.90
CA VAL A 277 -1.75 9.23 2.74
C VAL A 277 -0.41 9.50 2.06
N GLN A 278 0.37 8.45 1.87
CA GLN A 278 1.54 8.49 1.01
C GLN A 278 1.07 8.55 -0.44
N LEU A 279 1.45 9.60 -1.14
CA LEU A 279 1.36 9.67 -2.60
C LEU A 279 2.76 9.42 -3.15
N TYR A 280 2.96 8.24 -3.73
CA TYR A 280 4.20 7.90 -4.41
C TYR A 280 3.93 7.56 -5.87
N THR A 281 4.56 8.27 -6.80
CA THR A 281 4.38 8.04 -8.24
C THR A 281 5.48 7.17 -8.84
N GLY A 282 6.00 6.19 -8.09
CA GLY A 282 6.77 5.09 -8.69
C GLY A 282 8.08 5.50 -9.38
N ALA A 283 8.71 6.60 -8.97
CA ALA A 283 9.90 7.11 -9.67
C ALA A 283 11.14 6.20 -9.56
N HIS A 284 11.11 5.19 -8.70
CA HIS A 284 12.16 4.18 -8.57
C HIS A 284 11.89 2.89 -9.35
N PHE A 285 10.79 2.80 -10.11
CA PHE A 285 10.65 1.68 -11.06
C PHE A 285 11.69 1.85 -12.17
N ASP A 286 12.51 0.82 -12.34
CA ASP A 286 13.67 0.79 -13.23
C ASP A 286 13.41 -0.02 -14.51
N GLY A 287 12.14 -0.33 -14.80
CA GLY A 287 11.72 -1.18 -15.91
C GLY A 287 11.82 -2.68 -15.63
N THR A 288 12.10 -3.10 -14.39
CA THR A 288 12.01 -4.52 -13.98
C THR A 288 10.64 -5.10 -14.34
N PRO A 289 10.51 -6.28 -14.99
CA PRO A 289 9.22 -6.83 -15.41
C PRO A 289 8.23 -7.09 -14.25
N GLY A 290 6.95 -6.77 -14.48
CA GLY A 290 5.83 -7.14 -13.62
C GLY A 290 4.99 -8.25 -14.26
N LYS A 291 3.70 -8.31 -13.93
CA LYS A 291 2.78 -9.29 -14.53
C LYS A 291 2.75 -9.19 -16.06
N ALA A 292 2.67 -10.34 -16.73
CA ALA A 292 2.60 -10.50 -18.18
C ALA A 292 3.72 -9.78 -18.97
N GLU A 293 4.94 -9.79 -18.43
CA GLU A 293 6.17 -9.25 -19.05
C GLU A 293 6.19 -7.74 -19.35
N ARG A 294 5.37 -6.89 -18.68
CA ARG A 294 5.41 -5.43 -18.90
C ARG A 294 5.25 -4.60 -17.62
N LEU A 295 6.37 -4.11 -17.10
CA LEU A 295 6.43 -2.83 -16.37
C LEU A 295 7.13 -1.80 -17.26
N ASP A 296 6.66 -1.67 -18.50
CA ASP A 296 7.04 -0.54 -19.33
C ASP A 296 6.16 0.64 -18.94
N GLY A 297 6.68 1.55 -18.11
CA GLY A 297 5.98 2.77 -17.75
C GLY A 297 6.68 3.51 -16.61
N ASP A 298 7.39 4.57 -16.95
CA ASP A 298 7.79 5.60 -16.00
C ASP A 298 6.53 6.03 -15.21
N PHE A 299 6.55 5.93 -13.88
CA PHE A 299 5.50 6.44 -12.96
C PHE A 299 4.16 5.66 -12.85
N PRO A 300 4.06 4.56 -12.08
CA PRO A 300 2.80 4.10 -11.46
C PRO A 300 2.49 4.84 -10.15
N VAL A 301 1.22 4.93 -9.70
CA VAL A 301 0.88 5.58 -8.41
C VAL A 301 0.63 4.56 -7.32
N GLU A 302 1.48 4.55 -6.30
CA GLU A 302 1.16 4.02 -4.99
C GLU A 302 0.28 5.00 -4.21
N ILE A 303 -0.75 4.44 -3.59
CA ILE A 303 -1.63 5.17 -2.70
C ILE A 303 -1.77 4.34 -1.43
N ALA A 304 -1.04 4.74 -0.39
CA ALA A 304 -1.03 4.06 0.90
C ALA A 304 -1.46 5.02 2.02
N PRO A 305 -2.70 4.92 2.54
CA PRO A 305 -3.10 5.63 3.76
C PRO A 305 -2.14 5.28 4.91
N LEU A 306 -1.62 6.31 5.59
CA LEU A 306 -0.56 6.25 6.61
C LEU A 306 -1.00 6.84 7.95
#